data_AF-A0A957USB2-F1
#
_entry.id   AF-A0A957USB2-F1
#
_cell.length_a   1.000
_cell.length_b   1.000
_cell.length_c   1.000
_cell.angle_alpha   90.00
_cell.angle_beta   90.00
_cell.angle_gamma   90.00
#
_symmetry.space_group_name_H-M   'P 1'
#
loop_
_entity.id
_entity.type
_entity.pdbx_description
1 polymer ?
#
loop_
_entity_poly.entity_id
_entity_poly.type
_entity_poly.pdbx_seq_one_letter_code
_entity_poly.pdbx_strand_id
1 'polypeptide(L)'
;MTGKSAQHVAKNVSYLFVSQLITWSLSLAVAILVPRHFGPSGVGTYHLASSLWNITALIIGFGVDVIITREVARDHAMLSPLVTVGMVLRIAFHALGYSALVIFAHVAGYSAETMQLIYIFGVANFAFQIGHVCSAALYGLEIMGYMSLVSVLTELISTGGIILLIFLDQPMISLGVVSIVVGVVRAALLFHVLRSSYPIRFEMRLSLAPWLLRTSSTILGNRLVRNLYAQADVIFISLFVNVQVVGWYSTADTVFGS
;
A
#
# COMPACT_ATOMS: atom_id res chain seq x y z
N MET A 1 -7.15 -38.42 11.24
CA MET A 1 -6.81 -37.15 10.57
C MET A 1 -5.48 -37.36 9.85
N THR A 2 -5.51 -37.44 8.53
CA THR A 2 -4.60 -38.24 7.69
C THR A 2 -3.35 -37.48 7.25
N GLY A 3 -2.18 -38.13 7.27
CA GLY A 3 -0.85 -37.55 7.00
C GLY A 3 -0.66 -36.83 5.65
N LYS A 4 -1.58 -36.99 4.69
CA LYS A 4 -1.62 -36.17 3.46
C LYS A 4 -1.92 -34.70 3.75
N SER A 5 -2.80 -34.40 4.72
CA SER A 5 -3.08 -33.02 5.14
C SER A 5 -1.84 -32.36 5.73
N ALA A 6 -1.08 -33.09 6.56
CA ALA A 6 0.16 -32.58 7.15
C ALA A 6 1.25 -32.29 6.10
N GLN A 7 1.45 -33.16 5.10
CA GLN A 7 2.39 -32.91 4.01
C GLN A 7 1.99 -31.73 3.11
N HIS A 8 0.70 -31.59 2.77
CA HIS A 8 0.21 -30.45 1.99
C HIS A 8 0.30 -29.13 2.77
N VAL A 9 -0.02 -29.14 4.06
CA VAL A 9 0.15 -27.98 4.94
C VAL A 9 1.63 -27.61 5.08
N ALA A 10 2.52 -28.57 5.32
CA ALA A 10 3.96 -28.33 5.41
C ALA A 10 4.55 -27.75 4.10
N LYS A 11 4.10 -28.26 2.94
CA LYS A 11 4.51 -27.74 1.63
C LYS A 11 4.00 -26.31 1.39
N ASN A 12 2.76 -26.00 1.75
CA ASN A 12 2.22 -24.64 1.61
C ASN A 12 2.89 -23.65 2.57
N VAL A 13 3.15 -24.08 3.81
CA VAL A 13 3.89 -23.28 4.79
C VAL A 13 5.33 -23.04 4.32
N SER A 14 6.00 -24.04 3.75
CA SER A 14 7.35 -23.84 3.22
C SER A 14 7.38 -22.88 2.03
N TYR A 15 6.41 -22.93 1.12
CA TYR A 15 6.30 -21.94 0.05
C TYR A 15 6.07 -20.53 0.58
N LEU A 16 5.16 -20.35 1.53
CA LEU A 16 4.92 -19.05 2.15
C LEU A 16 6.19 -18.54 2.85
N PHE A 17 6.86 -19.40 3.61
CA PHE A 17 8.10 -19.05 4.30
C PHE A 17 9.21 -18.64 3.32
N VAL A 18 9.43 -19.43 2.26
CA VAL A 18 10.40 -19.10 1.21
C VAL A 18 10.05 -17.79 0.50
N SER A 19 8.77 -17.58 0.17
CA SER A 19 8.33 -16.32 -0.46
C SER A 19 8.57 -15.11 0.45
N GLN A 20 8.38 -15.28 1.75
CA GLN A 20 8.61 -14.23 2.74
C GLN A 20 10.11 -13.92 2.88
N LEU A 21 10.96 -14.96 2.91
CA LEU A 21 12.41 -14.79 2.93
C LEU A 21 12.95 -14.07 1.69
N ILE A 22 12.44 -14.40 0.50
CA ILE A 22 12.79 -13.70 -0.74
C ILE A 22 12.39 -12.23 -0.61
N THR A 23 11.15 -11.95 -0.19
CA THR A 23 10.64 -10.58 -0.02
C THR A 23 11.52 -9.80 0.94
N TRP A 24 11.82 -10.33 2.13
CA TRP A 24 12.68 -9.65 3.10
C TRP A 24 14.10 -9.43 2.60
N SER A 25 14.67 -10.38 1.86
CA SER A 25 16.02 -10.23 1.28
C SER A 25 16.05 -9.10 0.24
N LEU A 26 15.02 -9.01 -0.59
CA LEU A 26 14.85 -7.94 -1.58
C LEU A 26 14.66 -6.58 -0.90
N SER A 27 13.77 -6.49 0.10
CA SER A 27 13.55 -5.26 0.84
C SER A 27 14.81 -4.80 1.59
N LEU A 28 15.59 -5.73 2.17
CA LEU A 28 16.86 -5.42 2.82
C LEU A 28 17.90 -4.87 1.82
N ALA A 29 17.97 -5.45 0.61
CA ALA A 29 18.85 -4.94 -0.43
C ALA A 29 18.49 -3.48 -0.79
N VAL A 30 17.21 -3.18 -0.96
CA VAL A 30 16.72 -1.81 -1.21
C VAL A 30 17.06 -0.88 -0.04
N ALA A 31 16.82 -1.31 1.20
CA ALA A 31 17.12 -0.54 2.41
C ALA A 31 18.60 -0.16 2.55
N ILE A 32 19.51 -0.99 2.01
CA ILE A 32 20.94 -0.71 2.01
C ILE A 32 21.36 0.15 0.81
N LEU A 33 20.83 -0.14 -0.38
CA LEU A 33 21.26 0.50 -1.63
C LEU A 33 20.73 1.93 -1.78
N VAL A 34 19.47 2.17 -1.43
CA VAL A 34 18.82 3.48 -1.62
C VAL A 34 19.54 4.58 -0.82
N PRO A 35 19.81 4.44 0.50
CA PRO A 35 20.49 5.48 1.25
C PRO A 35 21.94 5.73 0.80
N ARG A 36 22.62 4.68 0.32
CA ARG A 36 23.99 4.80 -0.19
C ARG A 36 24.07 5.60 -1.47
N HIS A 37 23.08 5.49 -2.35
CA HIS A 37 23.09 6.17 -3.64
C HIS A 37 22.53 7.59 -3.54
N PHE A 38 21.36 7.77 -2.90
CA PHE A 38 20.66 9.05 -2.88
C PHE A 38 21.03 9.97 -1.72
N GLY A 39 21.74 9.45 -0.72
CA GLY A 39 22.15 10.19 0.46
C GLY A 39 20.99 10.63 1.36
N PRO A 40 21.30 11.29 2.49
CA PRO A 40 20.31 11.58 3.53
C PRO A 40 19.18 12.51 3.10
N SER A 41 19.47 13.53 2.27
CA SER A 41 18.45 14.49 1.85
C SER A 41 17.41 13.85 0.93
N GLY A 42 17.85 13.06 -0.07
CA GLY A 42 16.93 12.35 -0.96
C GLY A 42 16.09 11.32 -0.22
N VAL A 43 16.72 10.54 0.66
CA VAL A 43 16.02 9.57 1.53
C VAL A 43 15.01 10.28 2.42
N GLY A 44 15.37 11.40 3.04
CA GLY A 44 14.47 12.19 3.86
C GLY A 44 13.24 12.66 3.09
N THR A 45 13.43 13.18 1.88
CA THR A 45 12.34 13.65 1.01
C THR A 45 11.41 12.48 0.63
N TYR A 46 11.98 11.34 0.26
CA TYR A 46 11.24 10.12 -0.06
C TYR A 46 10.42 9.60 1.13
N HIS A 47 11.05 9.50 2.30
CA HIS A 47 10.38 9.01 3.51
C HIS A 47 9.30 9.97 3.98
N LEU A 48 9.54 11.28 3.97
CA LEU A 48 8.53 12.28 4.31
C LEU A 48 7.28 12.15 3.41
N ALA A 49 7.47 12.11 2.08
CA ALA A 49 6.36 11.93 1.14
C ALA A 49 5.63 10.60 1.38
N SER A 50 6.36 9.52 1.66
CA SER A 50 5.80 8.20 1.96
C SER A 50 4.99 8.20 3.27
N SER A 51 5.50 8.82 4.33
CA SER A 51 4.83 8.94 5.63
C SER A 51 3.51 9.69 5.54
N LEU A 52 3.49 10.81 4.82
CA LEU A 52 2.27 11.57 4.55
C LEU A 52 1.24 10.74 3.77
N TRP A 53 1.70 9.99 2.77
CA TRP A 53 0.83 9.08 2.03
C TRP A 53 0.36 7.88 2.84
N ASN A 54 1.14 7.35 3.78
CA ASN A 54 0.72 6.26 4.65
C ASN A 54 -0.50 6.64 5.51
N ILE A 55 -0.47 7.85 6.09
CA ILE A 55 -1.61 8.38 6.86
C ILE A 55 -2.82 8.59 5.93
N THR A 56 -2.59 9.26 4.80
CA THR A 56 -3.65 9.61 3.84
C THR A 56 -4.30 8.34 3.26
N ALA A 57 -3.50 7.34 2.90
CA ALA A 57 -3.96 6.07 2.36
C ALA A 57 -4.82 5.29 3.35
N LEU A 58 -4.53 5.39 4.64
CA LEU A 58 -5.33 4.75 5.68
C LEU A 58 -6.71 5.41 5.80
N ILE A 59 -6.78 6.74 5.68
CA ILE A 59 -8.04 7.49 5.67
C ILE A 59 -8.85 7.14 4.41
N ILE A 60 -8.20 7.08 3.24
CA ILE A 60 -8.82 6.61 1.99
C ILE A 60 -9.31 5.15 2.11
N GLY A 61 -8.57 4.34 2.89
CA GLY A 61 -8.92 3.01 3.40
C GLY A 61 -10.29 2.94 4.04
N PHE A 62 -10.48 3.86 4.98
CA PHE A 62 -11.60 3.93 5.91
C PHE A 62 -11.94 2.61 6.61
N GLY A 63 -11.03 1.61 6.63
CA GLY A 63 -11.29 0.28 7.18
C GLY A 63 -12.29 -0.57 6.38
N VAL A 64 -12.67 -0.15 5.17
CA VAL A 64 -13.67 -0.83 4.32
C VAL A 64 -13.24 -2.25 3.96
N ASP A 65 -11.95 -2.46 3.72
CA ASP A 65 -11.38 -3.74 3.30
C ASP A 65 -11.76 -4.90 4.25
N VAL A 66 -11.76 -4.64 5.57
CA VAL A 66 -12.10 -5.65 6.58
C VAL A 66 -13.57 -6.07 6.47
N ILE A 67 -14.46 -5.12 6.20
CA ILE A 67 -15.89 -5.40 6.05
C ILE A 67 -16.15 -6.12 4.73
N ILE A 68 -15.47 -5.75 3.65
CA ILE A 68 -15.54 -6.50 2.38
C ILE A 68 -15.12 -7.95 2.61
N THR A 69 -13.95 -8.20 3.20
CA THR A 69 -13.51 -9.58 3.47
C THR A 69 -14.53 -10.35 4.31
N ARG A 70 -15.01 -9.75 5.41
CA ARG A 70 -15.94 -10.42 6.33
C ARG A 70 -17.29 -10.75 5.70
N GLU A 71 -17.91 -9.79 5.04
CA GLU A 71 -19.25 -9.99 4.47
C GLU A 71 -19.21 -10.88 3.23
N VAL A 72 -18.16 -10.77 2.41
CA VAL A 72 -18.00 -11.67 1.25
C VAL A 72 -17.76 -13.10 1.70
N ALA A 73 -16.96 -13.34 2.75
CA ALA A 73 -16.79 -14.68 3.31
C ALA A 73 -18.08 -15.25 3.92
N ARG A 74 -18.98 -14.39 4.39
CA ARG A 74 -20.28 -14.79 4.93
C ARG A 74 -21.30 -15.09 3.82
N ASP A 75 -21.35 -14.25 2.80
CA ASP A 75 -22.27 -14.36 1.68
C ASP A 75 -21.60 -13.84 0.39
N HIS A 76 -21.27 -14.76 -0.51
CA HIS A 76 -20.62 -14.45 -1.77
C HIS A 76 -21.49 -13.57 -2.69
N ALA A 77 -22.81 -13.53 -2.50
CA ALA A 77 -23.70 -12.63 -3.26
C ALA A 77 -23.42 -11.15 -2.96
N MET A 78 -22.82 -10.84 -1.81
CA MET A 78 -22.43 -9.48 -1.45
C MET A 78 -21.15 -8.99 -2.15
N LEU A 79 -20.44 -9.86 -2.87
CA LEU A 79 -19.21 -9.51 -3.59
C LEU A 79 -19.39 -8.32 -4.54
N SER A 80 -20.27 -8.45 -5.53
CA SER A 80 -20.51 -7.42 -6.55
C SER A 80 -20.92 -6.07 -5.95
N PRO A 81 -21.92 -5.98 -5.05
CA PRO A 81 -22.32 -4.70 -4.48
C PRO A 81 -21.27 -4.09 -3.55
N LEU A 82 -20.55 -4.89 -2.75
CA LEU A 82 -19.52 -4.37 -1.84
C LEU A 82 -18.26 -3.92 -2.59
N VAL A 83 -17.82 -4.66 -3.61
CA VAL A 83 -16.70 -4.24 -4.47
C VAL A 83 -17.07 -2.96 -5.21
N THR A 84 -18.28 -2.86 -5.77
CA THR A 84 -18.72 -1.67 -6.50
C THR A 84 -18.75 -0.44 -5.58
N VAL A 85 -19.40 -0.53 -4.42
CA VAL A 85 -19.47 0.58 -3.45
C VAL A 85 -18.08 0.90 -2.89
N GLY A 86 -17.28 -0.12 -2.59
CA GLY A 86 -15.89 0.02 -2.14
C GLY A 86 -15.04 0.81 -3.13
N MET A 87 -15.09 0.46 -4.42
CA MET A 87 -14.38 1.17 -5.49
C MET A 87 -14.83 2.63 -5.61
N VAL A 88 -16.13 2.90 -5.57
CA VAL A 88 -16.68 4.28 -5.61
C VAL A 88 -16.19 5.10 -4.43
N LEU A 89 -16.23 4.54 -3.22
CA LEU A 89 -15.70 5.19 -2.02
C LEU A 89 -14.19 5.41 -2.12
N ARG A 90 -13.42 4.48 -2.71
CA ARG A 90 -11.98 4.67 -2.94
C ARG A 90 -11.71 5.84 -3.86
N ILE A 91 -12.43 5.95 -4.96
CA ILE A 91 -12.26 7.06 -5.91
C ILE A 91 -12.61 8.39 -5.23
N ALA A 92 -13.74 8.46 -4.52
CA ALA A 92 -14.17 9.66 -3.83
C ALA A 92 -13.19 10.09 -2.72
N PHE A 93 -12.82 9.15 -1.84
CA PHE A 93 -11.90 9.46 -0.75
C PHE A 93 -10.47 9.69 -1.23
N HIS A 94 -10.02 9.02 -2.29
CA HIS A 94 -8.71 9.31 -2.89
C HIS A 94 -8.66 10.72 -3.43
N ALA A 95 -9.67 11.17 -4.17
CA ALA A 95 -9.74 12.55 -4.65
C ALA A 95 -9.66 13.55 -3.48
N LEU A 96 -10.46 13.35 -2.43
CA LEU A 96 -10.46 14.21 -1.24
C LEU A 96 -9.12 14.17 -0.49
N GLY A 97 -8.57 12.97 -0.26
CA GLY A 97 -7.32 12.76 0.47
C GLY A 97 -6.11 13.31 -0.29
N TYR A 98 -6.07 13.11 -1.61
CA TYR A 98 -5.04 13.67 -2.48
C TYR A 98 -5.08 15.20 -2.44
N SER A 99 -6.26 15.81 -2.65
CA SER A 99 -6.41 17.26 -2.60
C SER A 99 -6.04 17.83 -1.23
N ALA A 100 -6.51 17.22 -0.14
CA ALA A 100 -6.20 17.65 1.22
C ALA A 100 -4.69 17.58 1.51
N LEU A 101 -4.03 16.48 1.11
CA LEU A 101 -2.59 16.32 1.31
C LEU A 101 -1.79 17.34 0.49
N VAL A 102 -2.16 17.58 -0.77
CA VAL A 102 -1.49 18.59 -1.61
C VAL A 102 -1.64 19.99 -1.01
N ILE A 103 -2.84 20.36 -0.56
CA ILE A 103 -3.09 21.65 0.10
C ILE A 103 -2.23 21.76 1.37
N PHE A 104 -2.25 20.74 2.22
CA PHE A 104 -1.42 20.70 3.42
C PHE A 104 0.05 20.88 3.09
N ALA A 105 0.57 20.15 2.09
CA ALA A 105 1.97 20.18 1.72
C ALA A 105 2.42 21.56 1.20
N HIS A 106 1.56 22.27 0.46
CA HIS A 106 1.79 23.66 0.06
C HIS A 106 1.80 24.61 1.26
N VAL A 107 0.82 24.48 2.16
CA VAL A 107 0.72 25.34 3.36
C VAL A 107 1.89 25.11 4.31
N ALA A 108 2.38 23.87 4.42
CA ALA A 108 3.56 23.51 5.19
C ALA A 108 4.87 24.01 4.57
N GLY A 109 4.85 24.53 3.34
CA GLY A 109 6.02 25.09 2.68
C GLY A 109 7.07 24.04 2.29
N TYR A 110 6.65 22.82 1.95
CA TYR A 110 7.59 21.78 1.53
C TYR A 110 8.27 22.12 0.19
N SER A 111 9.49 21.59 0.01
CA SER A 111 10.30 21.87 -1.17
C SER A 111 9.66 21.34 -2.47
N ALA A 112 10.06 21.91 -3.62
CA ALA A 112 9.58 21.46 -4.92
C ALA A 112 9.80 19.96 -5.17
N GLU A 113 10.93 19.42 -4.70
CA GLU A 113 11.26 17.99 -4.80
C GLU A 113 10.30 17.13 -3.96
N THR A 114 10.01 17.53 -2.72
CA THR A 114 9.03 16.85 -1.87
C THR A 114 7.63 16.91 -2.48
N MET A 115 7.23 18.06 -3.03
CA MET A 115 5.95 18.21 -3.70
C MET A 115 5.81 17.28 -4.92
N GLN A 116 6.86 17.15 -5.72
CA GLN A 116 6.88 16.23 -6.85
C GLN A 116 6.66 14.77 -6.43
N LEU A 117 7.35 14.32 -5.36
CA LEU A 117 7.14 12.97 -4.83
C LEU A 117 5.73 12.79 -4.27
N ILE A 118 5.18 13.78 -3.57
CA ILE A 118 3.79 13.75 -3.10
C ILE A 118 2.82 13.56 -4.28
N TYR A 119 3.01 14.27 -5.38
CA TYR A 119 2.15 14.12 -6.56
C TYR A 119 2.23 12.73 -7.17
N ILE A 120 3.46 12.24 -7.39
CA ILE A 120 3.71 10.95 -8.04
C ILE A 120 3.21 9.79 -7.16
N PHE A 121 3.52 9.82 -5.87
CA PHE A 121 3.03 8.81 -4.93
C PHE A 121 1.52 8.82 -4.82
N GLY A 122 0.86 9.96 -4.98
CA GLY A 122 -0.59 9.98 -4.99
C GLY A 122 -1.20 9.27 -6.19
N VAL A 123 -0.57 9.39 -7.37
CA VAL A 123 -0.96 8.61 -8.55
C VAL A 123 -0.72 7.12 -8.33
N ALA A 124 0.45 6.75 -7.78
CA ALA A 124 0.73 5.36 -7.42
C ALA A 124 -0.29 4.82 -6.40
N ASN A 125 -0.59 5.62 -5.37
CA ASN A 125 -1.51 5.27 -4.29
C ASN A 125 -2.89 4.96 -4.85
N PHE A 126 -3.38 5.72 -5.83
CA PHE A 126 -4.67 5.45 -6.47
C PHE A 126 -4.75 3.99 -6.96
N ALA A 127 -3.75 3.55 -7.71
CA ALA A 127 -3.69 2.18 -8.21
C ALA A 127 -3.63 1.16 -7.06
N PHE A 128 -2.84 1.42 -6.02
CA PHE A 128 -2.81 0.57 -4.82
C PHE A 128 -4.18 0.46 -4.16
N GLN A 129 -4.96 1.55 -4.04
CA GLN A 129 -6.29 1.51 -3.42
C GLN A 129 -7.28 0.63 -4.19
N ILE A 130 -7.23 0.65 -5.52
CA ILE A 130 -8.00 -0.28 -6.35
C ILE A 130 -7.58 -1.73 -6.06
N GLY A 131 -6.28 -1.98 -6.00
CA GLY A 131 -5.72 -3.28 -5.61
C GLY A 131 -6.19 -3.75 -4.24
N HIS A 132 -6.30 -2.86 -3.24
CA HIS A 132 -6.76 -3.21 -1.89
C HIS A 132 -8.20 -3.72 -1.87
N VAL A 133 -9.12 -3.09 -2.62
CA VAL A 133 -10.50 -3.58 -2.74
C VAL A 133 -10.54 -4.97 -3.39
N CYS A 134 -9.76 -5.18 -4.46
CA CYS A 134 -9.67 -6.48 -5.10
C CYS A 134 -9.10 -7.55 -4.17
N SER A 135 -8.02 -7.24 -3.44
CA SER A 135 -7.46 -8.13 -2.43
C SER A 135 -8.49 -8.46 -1.35
N ALA A 136 -9.21 -7.48 -0.80
CA ALA A 136 -10.21 -7.70 0.23
C ALA A 136 -11.32 -8.67 -0.23
N ALA A 137 -11.76 -8.52 -1.48
CA ALA A 137 -12.71 -9.40 -2.13
C ALA A 137 -12.16 -10.83 -2.30
N LEU A 138 -10.93 -10.97 -2.79
CA LEU A 138 -10.25 -12.27 -2.94
C LEU A 138 -10.01 -12.95 -1.58
N TYR A 139 -9.67 -12.19 -0.53
CA TYR A 139 -9.59 -12.68 0.85
C TYR A 139 -10.95 -13.24 1.30
N GLY A 140 -12.05 -12.52 1.01
CA GLY A 140 -13.40 -12.97 1.34
C GLY A 140 -13.81 -14.23 0.58
N LEU A 141 -13.31 -14.42 -0.64
CA LEU A 141 -13.53 -15.63 -1.45
C LEU A 141 -12.57 -16.79 -1.11
N GLU A 142 -11.70 -16.62 -0.10
CA GLU A 142 -10.68 -17.60 0.30
C GLU A 142 -9.60 -17.90 -0.77
N ILE A 143 -9.40 -16.99 -1.74
CA ILE A 143 -8.48 -17.16 -2.88
C ILE A 143 -7.08 -16.62 -2.54
N MET A 144 -6.39 -17.30 -1.62
CA MET A 144 -5.12 -16.82 -1.05
C MET A 144 -3.89 -17.03 -1.94
N GLY A 145 -3.89 -18.09 -2.75
CA GLY A 145 -2.70 -18.51 -3.51
C GLY A 145 -2.20 -17.46 -4.51
N TYR A 146 -3.13 -16.82 -5.23
CA TYR A 146 -2.78 -15.77 -6.19
C TYR A 146 -2.28 -14.49 -5.51
N MET A 147 -2.72 -14.20 -4.28
CA MET A 147 -2.27 -13.00 -3.56
C MET A 147 -0.78 -13.08 -3.21
N SER A 148 -0.30 -14.25 -2.76
CA SER A 148 1.12 -14.48 -2.52
C SER A 148 1.94 -14.31 -3.81
N LEU A 149 1.47 -14.88 -4.93
CA LEU A 149 2.15 -14.74 -6.22
C LEU A 149 2.22 -13.28 -6.68
N VAL A 150 1.12 -12.54 -6.61
CA VAL A 150 1.08 -11.12 -6.97
C VAL A 150 2.06 -10.33 -6.09
N SER A 151 2.07 -10.56 -4.77
CA SER A 151 2.99 -9.87 -3.86
C SER A 151 4.46 -10.10 -4.22
N VAL A 152 4.86 -11.36 -4.49
CA VAL A 152 6.23 -11.69 -4.89
C VAL A 152 6.59 -11.04 -6.22
N LEU A 153 5.71 -11.10 -7.22
CA LEU A 153 5.94 -10.46 -8.52
C LEU A 153 6.09 -8.94 -8.38
N THR A 154 5.24 -8.30 -7.58
CA THR A 154 5.31 -6.85 -7.36
C THR A 154 6.57 -6.45 -6.61
N GLU A 155 7.04 -7.25 -5.65
CA GLU A 155 8.29 -7.01 -4.93
C GLU A 155 9.50 -7.14 -5.86
N LEU A 156 9.49 -8.15 -6.75
CA LEU A 156 10.54 -8.33 -7.75
C LEU A 156 10.59 -7.16 -8.74
N ILE A 157 9.43 -6.69 -9.22
CA ILE A 157 9.33 -5.52 -10.10
C ILE A 157 9.83 -4.27 -9.38
N SER A 158 9.42 -4.08 -8.12
CA SER A 158 9.85 -2.95 -7.30
C SER A 158 11.36 -2.94 -7.11
N THR A 159 11.90 -4.04 -6.58
CA THR A 159 13.33 -4.15 -6.26
C THR A 159 14.19 -4.12 -7.51
N GLY A 160 13.81 -4.85 -8.56
CA GLY A 160 14.51 -4.83 -9.84
C GLY A 160 14.48 -3.45 -10.49
N GLY A 161 13.34 -2.75 -10.42
CA GLY A 161 13.20 -1.38 -10.91
C GLY A 161 14.08 -0.39 -10.15
N ILE A 162 14.09 -0.45 -8.82
CA ILE A 162 14.94 0.40 -7.98
C ILE A 162 16.42 0.15 -8.27
N ILE A 163 16.84 -1.11 -8.32
CA ILE A 163 18.23 -1.49 -8.62
C ILE A 163 18.64 -0.98 -10.01
N LEU A 164 17.78 -1.16 -11.03
CA LEU A 164 18.03 -0.67 -12.38
C LEU A 164 18.20 0.86 -12.40
N LEU A 165 17.33 1.60 -11.71
CA LEU A 165 17.43 3.06 -11.63
C LEU A 165 18.72 3.53 -10.96
N ILE A 166 19.16 2.85 -9.91
CA ILE A 166 20.44 3.11 -9.25
C ILE A 166 21.61 2.87 -10.22
N PHE A 167 21.59 1.78 -11.00
CA PHE A 167 22.62 1.51 -12.00
C PHE A 167 22.65 2.52 -13.14
N LEU A 168 21.51 3.12 -13.45
CA LEU A 168 21.37 4.16 -14.48
C LEU A 168 21.56 5.59 -13.93
N ASP A 169 22.01 5.73 -12.68
CA ASP A 169 22.25 7.00 -11.99
C ASP A 169 21.04 7.97 -12.08
N GLN A 170 19.84 7.41 -11.97
CA GLN A 170 18.60 8.16 -12.10
C GLN A 170 18.27 8.92 -10.82
N PRO A 171 17.64 10.11 -10.91
CA PRO A 171 17.26 10.90 -9.73
C PRO A 171 16.20 10.21 -8.86
N MET A 172 16.10 10.61 -7.59
CA MET A 172 15.19 10.02 -6.58
C MET A 172 13.73 10.00 -7.04
N ILE A 173 13.31 11.01 -7.80
CA ILE A 173 11.96 11.12 -8.36
C ILE A 173 11.55 9.89 -9.18
N SER A 174 12.52 9.21 -9.82
CA SER A 174 12.30 8.01 -10.62
C SER A 174 11.80 6.83 -9.77
N LEU A 175 12.07 6.79 -8.46
CA LEU A 175 11.51 5.76 -7.57
C LEU A 175 9.98 5.82 -7.52
N GLY A 176 9.40 7.02 -7.62
CA GLY A 176 7.95 7.16 -7.68
C GLY A 176 7.32 6.60 -8.96
N VAL A 177 8.05 6.60 -10.08
CA VAL A 177 7.62 5.94 -11.31
C VAL A 177 7.55 4.43 -11.12
N VAL A 178 8.55 3.84 -10.44
CA VAL A 178 8.51 2.42 -10.06
C VAL A 178 7.28 2.14 -9.20
N SER A 179 6.95 2.99 -8.22
CA SER A 179 5.74 2.83 -7.41
C SER A 179 4.46 2.87 -8.24
N ILE A 180 4.36 3.71 -9.27
CA ILE A 180 3.23 3.71 -10.21
C ILE A 180 3.14 2.37 -10.94
N VAL A 181 4.24 1.91 -11.55
CA VAL A 181 4.28 0.65 -12.29
C VAL A 181 3.85 -0.51 -11.38
N VAL A 182 4.42 -0.60 -10.18
CA VAL A 182 4.07 -1.62 -9.20
C VAL A 182 2.60 -1.56 -8.81
N GLY A 183 2.07 -0.36 -8.51
CA GLY A 183 0.67 -0.17 -8.15
C GLY A 183 -0.29 -0.59 -9.26
N VAL A 184 0.00 -0.19 -10.50
CA VAL A 184 -0.80 -0.53 -11.70
C VAL A 184 -0.76 -2.03 -11.98
N VAL A 185 0.44 -2.64 -11.98
CA VAL A 185 0.59 -4.09 -12.19
C VAL A 185 -0.16 -4.86 -11.10
N ARG A 186 0.00 -4.47 -9.83
CA ARG A 186 -0.71 -5.08 -8.70
C ARG A 186 -2.22 -5.02 -8.89
N ALA A 187 -2.76 -3.83 -9.18
CA ALA A 187 -4.19 -3.62 -9.37
C ALA A 187 -4.72 -4.43 -10.55
N ALA A 188 -4.01 -4.43 -11.69
CA ALA A 188 -4.38 -5.15 -12.89
C ALA A 188 -4.41 -6.67 -12.67
N LEU A 189 -3.36 -7.22 -12.04
CA LEU A 189 -3.29 -8.65 -11.74
C LEU A 189 -4.39 -9.09 -10.78
N LEU A 190 -4.61 -8.35 -9.69
CA LEU A 190 -5.65 -8.69 -8.72
C LEU A 190 -7.05 -8.56 -9.31
N PHE A 191 -7.29 -7.52 -10.10
CA PHE A 191 -8.55 -7.35 -10.81
C PHE A 191 -8.78 -8.49 -11.81
N HIS A 192 -7.75 -8.89 -12.57
CA HIS A 192 -7.82 -10.01 -13.48
C HIS A 192 -8.15 -11.33 -12.76
N VAL A 193 -7.43 -11.64 -11.68
CA VAL A 193 -7.69 -12.83 -10.86
C VAL A 193 -9.12 -12.81 -10.34
N LEU A 194 -9.55 -11.70 -9.74
CA LEU A 194 -10.90 -11.56 -9.19
C LEU A 194 -11.98 -11.74 -10.27
N ARG A 195 -11.78 -11.16 -11.45
CA ARG A 195 -12.72 -11.28 -12.58
C ARG A 195 -12.78 -12.70 -13.15
N SER A 196 -11.64 -13.40 -13.16
CA SER A 196 -11.53 -14.79 -13.63
C SER A 196 -12.15 -15.77 -12.64
N SER A 197 -12.00 -15.53 -11.34
CA SER A 197 -12.53 -16.41 -10.30
C SER A 197 -14.00 -16.20 -9.98
N TYR A 198 -14.55 -15.00 -10.19
CA TYR A 198 -15.96 -14.72 -9.91
C TYR A 198 -16.57 -13.72 -10.91
N PRO A 199 -17.81 -13.94 -11.39
CA PRO A 199 -18.47 -13.01 -12.31
C PRO A 199 -18.88 -11.72 -11.61
N ILE A 200 -17.95 -10.78 -11.46
CA ILE A 200 -18.26 -9.42 -10.99
C ILE A 200 -19.28 -8.75 -11.91
N ARG A 201 -20.35 -8.26 -11.33
CA ARG A 201 -21.29 -7.36 -11.99
C ARG A 201 -21.17 -6.00 -11.34
N PHE A 202 -21.33 -4.95 -12.13
CA PHE A 202 -21.45 -3.61 -11.57
C PHE A 202 -22.83 -3.49 -10.93
N GLU A 203 -22.88 -3.59 -9.61
CA GLU A 203 -24.10 -3.50 -8.82
C GLU A 203 -24.00 -2.32 -7.85
N MET A 204 -24.35 -1.14 -8.35
CA MET A 204 -24.29 0.08 -7.56
C MET A 204 -25.44 0.13 -6.56
N ARG A 205 -25.19 -0.33 -5.33
CA ARG A 205 -26.11 -0.22 -4.19
C ARG A 205 -25.62 0.83 -3.20
N LEU A 206 -25.70 2.11 -3.56
CA LEU A 206 -25.20 3.23 -2.75
C LEU A 206 -25.82 3.32 -1.35
N SER A 207 -26.99 2.72 -1.13
CA SER A 207 -27.59 2.56 0.20
C SER A 207 -26.70 1.81 1.19
N LEU A 208 -25.73 1.02 0.72
CA LEU A 208 -24.74 0.33 1.55
C LEU A 208 -23.63 1.27 2.06
N ALA A 209 -23.38 2.40 1.41
CA ALA A 209 -22.25 3.26 1.75
C ALA A 209 -22.31 3.81 3.20
N PRO A 210 -23.45 4.37 3.69
CA PRO A 210 -23.53 4.83 5.07
C PRO A 210 -23.32 3.72 6.10
N TRP A 211 -23.86 2.53 5.83
CA TRP A 211 -23.67 1.36 6.68
C TRP A 211 -22.21 0.91 6.71
N LEU A 212 -21.56 0.86 5.54
CA LEU A 212 -20.17 0.46 5.37
C LEU A 212 -19.24 1.43 6.12
N LEU A 213 -19.42 2.74 5.93
CA LEU A 213 -18.64 3.77 6.61
C LEU A 213 -18.85 3.72 8.13
N ARG A 214 -20.09 3.62 8.60
CA ARG A 214 -20.38 3.55 10.05
C ARG A 214 -19.79 2.29 10.69
N THR A 215 -19.79 1.17 9.99
CA THR A 215 -19.25 -0.09 10.52
C THR A 215 -17.72 -0.08 10.50
N SER A 216 -17.12 0.52 9.48
CA SER A 216 -15.67 0.59 9.34
C SER A 216 -15.02 1.73 10.15
N SER A 217 -15.76 2.73 10.63
CA SER A 217 -15.20 3.87 11.37
C SER A 217 -14.46 3.44 12.64
N THR A 218 -14.95 2.43 13.37
CA THR A 218 -14.28 1.89 14.55
C THR A 218 -12.95 1.21 14.18
N ILE A 219 -12.92 0.52 13.03
CA ILE A 219 -11.71 -0.12 12.51
C ILE A 219 -10.68 0.93 12.11
N LEU A 220 -11.14 2.00 11.44
CA LEU A 220 -10.30 3.14 11.10
C LEU A 220 -9.71 3.77 12.36
N GLY A 221 -10.52 4.09 13.36
CA GLY A 221 -10.04 4.73 14.60
C GLY A 221 -8.90 3.96 15.26
N ASN A 222 -9.05 2.64 15.40
CA ASN A 222 -8.02 1.78 15.99
C ASN A 222 -6.71 1.74 15.16
N ARG A 223 -6.82 1.74 13.82
CA ARG A 223 -5.64 1.73 12.94
C ARG A 223 -4.98 3.09 12.84
N LEU A 224 -5.78 4.16 12.85
CA LEU A 224 -5.33 5.53 12.65
C LEU A 224 -4.45 5.99 13.81
N VAL A 225 -4.84 5.70 15.05
CA VAL A 225 -4.02 6.06 16.23
C VAL A 225 -2.63 5.44 16.14
N ARG A 226 -2.54 4.13 15.83
CA ARG A 226 -1.25 3.44 15.69
C ARG A 226 -0.42 3.99 14.54
N ASN A 227 -1.07 4.28 13.40
CA ASN A 227 -0.36 4.80 12.24
C ASN A 227 0.13 6.24 12.45
N LEU A 228 -0.69 7.10 13.04
CA LEU A 228 -0.28 8.47 13.39
C LEU A 228 0.90 8.46 14.35
N TYR A 229 0.88 7.58 15.36
CA TYR A 229 2.01 7.43 16.27
C TYR A 229 3.28 7.02 15.52
N ALA A 230 3.20 6.02 14.64
CA ALA A 230 4.35 5.55 13.85
C ALA A 230 4.89 6.60 12.86
N GLN A 231 4.06 7.56 12.42
CA GLN A 231 4.45 8.59 11.46
C GLN A 231 4.72 9.95 12.09
N ALA A 232 4.46 10.12 13.39
CA ALA A 232 4.60 11.38 14.09
C ALA A 232 6.04 11.88 14.01
N ASP A 233 7.01 11.05 14.37
CA ASP A 233 8.43 11.43 14.43
C ASP A 233 8.93 12.00 13.10
N VAL A 234 8.62 11.34 11.99
CA VAL A 234 9.00 11.81 10.64
C VAL A 234 8.42 13.20 10.34
N ILE A 235 7.14 13.42 10.66
CA ILE A 235 6.46 14.69 10.40
C ILE A 235 7.01 15.79 11.30
N PHE A 236 7.15 15.54 12.61
CA PHE A 236 7.70 16.50 13.56
C PHE A 236 9.14 16.88 13.20
N ILE A 237 10.00 15.90 12.92
CA ILE A 237 11.39 16.18 12.51
C ILE A 237 11.40 17.02 11.22
N SER A 238 10.52 16.73 10.25
CA SER A 238 10.45 17.49 9.01
C SER A 238 10.07 18.96 9.20
N LEU A 239 9.12 19.24 10.12
CA LEU A 239 8.58 20.58 10.34
C LEU A 239 9.46 21.44 11.26
N PHE A 240 10.12 20.82 12.24
CA PHE A 240 10.86 21.54 13.28
C PHE A 240 12.38 21.50 13.11
N VAL A 241 12.93 20.53 12.36
CA VAL A 241 14.38 20.34 12.24
C VAL A 241 14.81 20.53 10.79
N ASN A 242 14.65 19.50 9.96
CA ASN A 242 14.84 19.51 8.51
C ASN A 242 14.69 18.09 7.94
N VAL A 243 14.55 18.01 6.62
CA VAL A 243 14.40 16.75 5.86
C VAL A 243 15.66 15.87 5.91
N GLN A 244 16.86 16.44 6.04
CA GLN A 244 18.09 15.64 6.10
C GLN A 244 18.12 14.75 7.35
N VAL A 245 17.68 15.27 8.50
CA VAL A 245 17.57 14.50 9.76
C VAL A 245 16.49 13.42 9.64
N VAL A 246 15.40 13.66 8.91
CA VAL A 246 14.43 12.61 8.58
C VAL A 246 15.11 11.45 7.85
N GLY A 247 16.04 11.74 6.93
CA GLY A 247 16.79 10.71 6.21
C GLY A 247 17.67 9.85 7.12
N TRP A 248 18.40 10.47 8.04
CA TRP A 248 19.20 9.74 9.03
C TRP A 248 18.33 8.89 9.96
N TYR A 249 17.26 9.48 10.51
CA TYR A 249 16.31 8.79 11.37
C TYR A 249 15.69 7.58 10.66
N SER A 250 15.17 7.80 9.44
CA SER A 250 14.49 6.75 8.67
C SER A 250 15.42 5.63 8.23
N THR A 251 16.68 5.95 7.91
CA THR A 251 17.68 4.92 7.57
C THR A 251 17.99 4.04 8.78
N ALA A 252 18.15 4.65 9.96
CA ALA A 252 18.36 3.90 11.20
C ALA A 252 17.14 3.03 11.55
N ASP A 253 15.94 3.61 11.46
CA ASP A 253 14.68 2.89 11.72
C ASP A 253 14.44 1.77 10.71
N THR A 254 14.78 1.93 9.43
CA THR A 254 14.60 0.85 8.43
C THR A 254 15.54 -0.34 8.68
N VAL A 255 16.72 -0.10 9.26
CA VAL A 255 17.73 -1.15 9.52
C VAL A 255 17.56 -1.79 10.90
N PHE A 256 17.16 -1.01 11.91
CA PHE A 256 17.10 -1.45 13.31
C PHE A 256 15.68 -1.43 13.92
N GLY A 257 14.72 -0.78 13.26
CA GLY A 257 13.34 -0.64 13.69
C GLY A 257 12.55 -1.92 13.45
N SER A 258 11.84 -2.34 14.49
CA SER A 258 11.00 -3.53 14.60
C SER A 258 9.54 -3.21 14.38
#